data_AF-A0A2Z5BMY1-F1
#
_entry.id   AF-A0A2Z5BMY1-F1
#
_cell.length_a   1.000
_cell.length_b   1.000
_cell.length_c   1.000
_cell.angle_alpha   90.00
_cell.angle_beta   90.00
_cell.angle_gamma   90.00
#
_symmetry.space_group_name_H-M   'P 1'
#
loop_
_entity.id
_entity.type
_entity.pdbx_description
1 polymer ?
#
loop_
_entity_poly.entity_id
_entity_poly.type
_entity_poly.pdbx_seq_one_letter_code
_entity_poly.pdbx_strand_id
1 'polypeptide(L)'
;MIDPFFEDETEWLTYREAAKKIGRTKRCIEYWRARGMVMDWAIRDGQRVRVVQLGVLRAWWRERMKNDPTQPYRIRREIARQEAAQHRSEQFLESG
;
A
#
# COMPACT_ATOMS: atom_id res chain seq x y z
N MET A 1 10.53 -1.63 27.66
CA MET A 1 10.83 -0.85 26.44
C MET A 1 9.96 -1.45 25.35
N ILE A 2 8.86 -0.78 24.98
CA ILE A 2 7.94 -1.24 23.94
C ILE A 2 8.48 -0.69 22.61
N ASP A 3 8.59 -1.56 21.60
CA ASP A 3 9.14 -1.21 20.29
C ASP A 3 8.18 -0.24 19.56
N PRO A 4 8.64 0.98 19.20
CA PRO A 4 7.81 2.02 18.62
C PRO A 4 7.23 1.67 17.23
N PHE A 5 7.70 0.60 16.57
CA PHE A 5 7.10 0.13 15.31
C PHE A 5 5.72 -0.53 15.48
N PHE A 6 5.39 -1.02 16.67
CA PHE A 6 4.14 -1.76 16.93
C PHE A 6 2.97 -0.86 17.35
N GLU A 7 3.22 0.33 17.88
CA GLU A 7 2.14 1.24 18.33
C GLU A 7 1.22 1.65 17.16
N ASP A 8 1.82 1.85 15.98
CA ASP A 8 1.13 2.16 14.74
C ASP A 8 0.08 1.11 14.34
N GLU A 9 0.26 -0.17 14.69
CA GLU A 9 -0.66 -1.23 14.25
C GLU A 9 -2.04 -1.13 14.91
N THR A 10 -2.13 -0.43 16.05
CA THR A 10 -3.37 -0.28 16.83
C THR A 10 -4.19 0.96 16.48
N GLU A 11 -3.67 1.82 15.59
CA GLU A 11 -4.35 3.03 15.15
C GLU A 11 -5.68 2.69 14.45
N TRP A 12 -6.80 3.26 14.90
CA TRP A 12 -8.10 3.13 14.25
C TRP A 12 -8.29 4.28 13.25
N LEU A 13 -8.66 3.93 12.02
CA LEU A 13 -8.72 4.86 10.90
C LEU A 13 -10.11 4.86 10.26
N THR A 14 -10.67 6.03 10.00
CA THR A 14 -11.83 6.20 9.10
C THR A 14 -11.44 5.88 7.67
N TYR A 15 -12.41 5.79 6.77
CA TYR A 15 -12.14 5.48 5.36
C TYR A 15 -11.24 6.52 4.69
N ARG A 16 -11.39 7.79 5.06
CA ARG A 16 -10.59 8.88 4.49
C ARG A 16 -9.15 8.80 4.97
N GLU A 17 -8.94 8.54 6.26
CA GLU A 17 -7.61 8.41 6.85
C GLU A 17 -6.90 7.15 6.35
N ALA A 18 -7.61 6.01 6.32
CA ALA A 18 -7.12 4.76 5.76
C ALA A 18 -6.64 4.93 4.32
N ALA A 19 -7.47 5.55 3.48
CA ALA A 19 -7.15 5.83 2.09
C ALA A 19 -5.89 6.70 1.93
N LYS A 20 -5.76 7.76 2.75
CA LYS A 20 -4.56 8.61 2.78
C LYS A 20 -3.31 7.83 3.18
N LYS A 21 -3.39 6.99 4.24
CA LYS A 21 -2.26 6.21 4.75
C LYS A 21 -1.67 5.25 3.71
N ILE A 22 -2.49 4.64 2.87
CA ILE A 22 -2.02 3.68 1.84
C ILE A 22 -1.91 4.27 0.42
N GLY A 23 -2.12 5.58 0.25
CA GLY A 23 -2.08 6.22 -1.07
C GLY A 23 -3.13 5.67 -2.04
N ARG A 24 -4.35 5.47 -1.57
CA ARG A 24 -5.49 4.98 -2.37
C ARG A 24 -6.70 5.91 -2.22
N THR A 25 -7.73 5.66 -3.02
CA THR A 25 -8.98 6.40 -2.94
C THR A 25 -9.88 5.83 -1.85
N LYS A 26 -10.77 6.66 -1.29
CA LYS A 26 -11.81 6.21 -0.34
C LYS A 26 -12.65 5.06 -0.92
N ARG A 27 -12.97 5.14 -2.21
CA ARG A 27 -13.73 4.10 -2.93
C ARG A 27 -13.04 2.73 -2.91
N CYS A 28 -11.70 2.71 -2.91
CA CYS A 28 -10.93 1.47 -2.77
C CYS A 28 -11.17 0.81 -1.40
N ILE A 29 -11.19 1.60 -0.33
CA ILE A 29 -11.49 1.14 1.03
C ILE A 29 -12.93 0.63 1.14
N GLU A 30 -13.90 1.36 0.57
CA GLU A 30 -15.31 0.95 0.50
C GLU A 30 -15.46 -0.40 -0.21
N TYR A 31 -14.76 -0.57 -1.33
CA TYR A 31 -14.74 -1.81 -2.08
C TYR A 31 -14.11 -2.98 -1.31
N TRP A 32 -13.04 -2.72 -0.57
CA TRP A 32 -12.40 -3.70 0.30
C TRP A 32 -13.32 -4.14 1.43
N ARG A 33 -14.05 -3.21 2.04
CA ARG A 33 -15.09 -3.52 3.02
C ARG A 33 -16.19 -4.39 2.42
N ALA A 34 -16.66 -4.07 1.21
CA ALA A 34 -17.66 -4.89 0.52
C ALA A 34 -17.17 -6.32 0.22
N ARG A 35 -15.84 -6.51 0.15
CA ARG A 35 -15.17 -7.80 -0.03
C ARG A 35 -14.73 -8.47 1.26
N GLY A 36 -15.24 -8.02 2.42
CA GLY A 36 -15.00 -8.68 3.70
C GLY A 36 -13.85 -8.13 4.53
N MET A 37 -13.31 -6.95 4.22
CA MET A 37 -12.34 -6.31 5.12
C MET A 37 -13.01 -6.03 6.47
N VAL A 38 -12.42 -6.57 7.54
CA VAL A 38 -12.93 -6.40 8.90
C VAL A 38 -12.88 -4.91 9.28
N MET A 39 -14.01 -4.42 9.79
CA MET A 39 -14.19 -3.02 10.17
C MET A 39 -15.17 -2.91 11.33
N ASP A 40 -14.88 -1.97 12.21
CA ASP A 40 -15.70 -1.69 13.37
C ASP A 40 -16.44 -0.37 13.25
N TRP A 41 -17.29 -0.12 14.23
CA TRP A 41 -17.96 1.14 14.43
C TRP A 41 -17.31 1.88 15.59
N ALA A 42 -17.04 3.16 15.41
CA ALA A 42 -16.63 4.06 16.47
C ALA A 42 -17.52 5.30 16.47
N ILE A 43 -17.61 5.98 17.61
CA ILE A 43 -18.22 7.30 17.70
C ILE A 43 -17.09 8.33 17.58
N ARG A 44 -17.17 9.21 16.58
CA ARG A 44 -16.29 10.36 16.41
C ARG A 44 -17.15 11.60 16.23
N ASP A 45 -16.84 12.66 16.97
CA ASP A 45 -17.61 13.92 16.93
C ASP A 45 -19.12 13.71 17.11
N GLY A 46 -19.50 12.77 18.00
CA GLY A 46 -20.89 12.40 18.26
C GLY A 46 -21.57 11.58 17.15
N GLN A 47 -20.87 11.26 16.06
CA GLN A 47 -21.41 10.49 14.94
C GLN A 47 -20.81 9.09 14.86
N ARG A 48 -21.65 8.11 14.54
CA ARG A 48 -21.21 6.73 14.33
C ARG A 48 -20.55 6.60 12.97
N VAL A 49 -19.25 6.31 12.97
CA VAL A 49 -18.43 6.17 11.76
C VAL A 49 -17.79 4.79 11.69
N ARG A 50 -17.59 4.30 10.46
CA ARG A 50 -16.83 3.07 10.23
C ARG A 50 -15.34 3.35 10.36
N VAL A 51 -14.66 2.47 11.08
CA VAL A 51 -13.21 2.52 11.28
C VAL A 51 -12.57 1.16 11.00
N VAL A 52 -11.30 1.19 10.63
CA VAL A 52 -10.46 0.01 10.42
C VAL A 52 -9.17 0.18 11.21
N GLN A 53 -8.72 -0.90 11.83
CA GLN A 53 -7.41 -0.92 12.49
C GLN A 53 -6.29 -0.89 11.43
N LEU A 54 -5.23 -0.11 11.66
CA LEU A 54 -4.13 0.04 10.71
C LEU A 54 -3.44 -1.30 10.41
N GLY A 55 -3.27 -2.16 11.41
CA GLY A 55 -2.73 -3.52 11.21
C GLY A 55 -3.55 -4.34 10.21
N VAL A 56 -4.88 -4.35 10.38
CA VAL A 56 -5.82 -5.02 9.45
C VAL A 56 -5.73 -4.41 8.06
N LEU A 57 -5.73 -3.08 7.95
CA LEU A 57 -5.61 -2.37 6.67
C LEU A 57 -4.31 -2.74 5.94
N ARG A 58 -3.18 -2.75 6.65
CA ARG A 58 -1.86 -3.10 6.07
C ARG A 58 -1.81 -4.56 5.66
N ALA A 59 -2.36 -5.48 6.44
CA ALA A 59 -2.44 -6.90 6.08
C ALA A 59 -3.25 -7.10 4.78
N TRP A 60 -4.44 -6.51 4.74
CA TRP A 60 -5.37 -6.56 3.61
C TRP A 60 -4.81 -5.91 2.34
N TRP A 61 -4.03 -4.83 2.50
CA TRP A 61 -3.34 -4.17 1.40
C TRP A 61 -2.17 -5.01 0.87
N ARG A 62 -1.33 -5.56 1.76
CA ARG A 62 -0.19 -6.42 1.39
C ARG A 62 -0.65 -7.65 0.61
N GLU A 63 -1.71 -8.31 1.05
CA GLU A 63 -2.29 -9.46 0.36
C GLU A 63 -2.69 -9.11 -1.09
N ARG A 64 -3.30 -7.94 -1.32
CA ARG A 64 -3.67 -7.52 -2.68
C ARG A 64 -2.53 -7.07 -3.54
N MET A 65 -1.51 -6.43 -2.96
CA MET A 65 -0.31 -6.06 -3.74
C MET A 65 0.49 -7.30 -4.12
N LYS A 66 0.55 -8.32 -3.26
CA LYS A 66 1.14 -9.62 -3.60
C LYS A 66 0.39 -10.30 -4.76
N ASN A 67 -0.93 -10.12 -4.81
CA ASN A 67 -1.77 -10.69 -5.85
C ASN A 67 -2.00 -9.75 -7.06
N ASP A 68 -1.27 -8.63 -7.19
CA ASP A 68 -1.43 -7.70 -8.31
C ASP A 68 -0.63 -8.19 -9.54
N PRO A 69 -1.29 -8.59 -10.64
CA PRO A 69 -0.61 -9.09 -11.84
C PRO A 69 0.20 -8.02 -12.58
N THR A 70 0.06 -6.74 -12.23
CA THR A 70 0.77 -5.62 -12.84
C THR A 70 2.17 -5.43 -12.23
N GLN A 71 2.38 -5.89 -11.00
CA GLN A 71 3.62 -5.70 -10.27
C GLN A 71 4.83 -6.36 -10.97
N PRO A 72 4.73 -7.61 -11.48
CA PRO A 72 5.82 -8.23 -12.23
C PRO A 72 6.16 -7.48 -13.52
N TYR A 73 5.16 -6.97 -14.25
CA TYR A 73 5.40 -6.22 -15.48
C TYR A 73 6.14 -4.91 -15.24
N ARG A 74 5.78 -4.17 -14.17
CA ARG A 74 6.45 -2.93 -13.79
C ARG A 74 7.90 -3.17 -13.34
N ILE A 75 8.12 -4.22 -12.55
CA ILE A 75 9.48 -4.61 -12.12
C ILE A 75 10.32 -5.01 -13.34
N ARG A 76 9.80 -5.87 -14.22
CA ARG A 76 10.49 -6.26 -15.47
C ARG A 76 10.83 -5.06 -16.35
N ARG A 77 9.91 -4.10 -16.46
CA ARG A 77 10.14 -2.88 -17.23
C ARG A 77 11.24 -2.01 -16.63
N GLU A 78 11.30 -1.91 -15.30
CA GLU A 78 12.32 -1.13 -14.61
C GLU A 78 13.70 -1.81 -14.72
N ILE A 79 13.75 -3.14 -14.55
CA ILE A 79 14.96 -3.94 -14.76
C ILE A 79 15.48 -3.76 -16.19
N ALA A 80 14.61 -3.92 -17.20
CA ALA A 80 14.99 -3.74 -18.60
C ALA A 80 15.50 -2.32 -18.92
N ARG A 81 14.97 -1.30 -18.24
CA ARG A 81 15.46 0.08 -18.37
C ARG A 81 16.85 0.26 -17.76
N GLN A 82 17.13 -0.38 -16.62
CA GLN A 82 18.44 -0.35 -15.97
C GLN A 82 19.49 -1.08 -16.81
N GLU A 83 19.16 -2.26 -17.34
CA GLU A 83 20.03 -3.03 -18.24
C GLU A 83 20.39 -2.25 -19.51
N ALA A 84 19.40 -1.60 -20.14
CA ALA A 84 19.65 -0.76 -21.32
C ALA A 84 20.53 0.47 -21.02
N ALA A 85 20.43 1.04 -19.82
CA ALA A 85 21.28 2.14 -19.39
C ALA A 85 22.73 1.69 -19.12
N GLN A 86 22.91 0.52 -18.51
CA GLN A 86 24.22 -0.08 -18.23
C GLN A 86 24.95 -0.45 -19.54
N HIS A 87 24.27 -1.11 -20.46
CA HIS A 87 24.83 -1.46 -21.77
C HIS A 87 25.26 -0.22 -22.57
N ARG A 88 24.48 0.88 -22.49
CA ARG A 88 24.83 2.15 -23.15
C ARG A 88 26.08 2.80 -22.55
N SER A 89 26.30 2.70 -21.25
CA SER A 89 27.52 3.22 -20.60
C SER A 89 28.76 2.39 -20.94
N GLU A 90 28.64 1.07 -21.02
CA GLU A 90 29.76 0.16 -21.35
C GLU A 90 30.26 0.37 -22.78
N GLN A 91 29.34 0.47 -23.75
CA GLN A 91 29.69 0.76 -25.15
C GLN A 91 30.41 2.10 -25.35
N PHE A 92 30.15 3.07 -24.48
CA PHE A 92 30.79 4.39 -24.54
C PHE A 92 32.22 4.38 -23.99
N LEU A 93 32.54 3.45 -23.09
CA LEU A 93 33.87 3.27 -22.49
C LEU A 93 34.81 2.44 -23.39
N GLU A 94 34.29 1.52 -24.19
CA GLU A 94 35.10 0.70 -25.11
C GLU A 94 35.46 1.41 -26.43
N SER A 95 34.84 2.55 -26.71
CA SER A 95 34.96 3.28 -27.99
C SER A 95 35.84 4.54 -27.94
N GLY A 96 36.54 4.81 -26.82
CA GLY A 96 37.41 5.97 -26.61
C GLY A 96 38.84 5.57 -26.30
#